data_AF-T2ID24-F1
#
_entry.id   AF-T2ID24-F1
#
_cell.length_a   1.000
_cell.length_b   1.000
_cell.length_c   1.000
_cell.angle_alpha   90.00
_cell.angle_beta   90.00
_cell.angle_gamma   90.00
#
_symmetry.space_group_name_H-M   'P 1'
#
loop_
_entity.id
_entity.type
_entity.pdbx_description
1 polymer ?
#
loop_
_entity_poly.entity_id
_entity_poly.type
_entity_poly.pdbx_seq_one_letter_code
_entity_poly.pdbx_strand_id
1 'polypeptide(L)'
;MVEWIETKKNGRQKRNRSLQHFQSYLGLSRQVEQSGDKENIRWFNSKMMRSHYYIWCLSSICPKPPKRLNTEIGKKLGKKWDNFKDAKQAKGKDAIMRLTFYATRLLFQQLKDNICF
;
A
#
# COMPACT_ATOMS: atom_id res chain seq x y z
N MET A 1 15.20 -8.14 -7.16
CA MET A 1 15.42 -9.54 -6.73
C MET A 1 14.08 -10.12 -6.24
N VAL A 2 13.64 -11.23 -6.83
CA VAL A 2 12.41 -11.93 -6.43
C VAL A 2 12.81 -13.17 -5.65
N GLU A 3 12.44 -13.24 -4.38
CA GLU A 3 12.69 -14.36 -3.49
C GLU A 3 11.40 -15.16 -3.32
N TRP A 4 11.52 -16.48 -3.22
CA TRP A 4 10.39 -17.35 -2.89
C TRP A 4 10.36 -17.55 -1.38
N ILE A 5 9.22 -17.27 -0.74
CA ILE A 5 9.05 -17.49 0.70
C ILE A 5 7.87 -18.41 0.91
N GLU A 6 8.06 -19.44 1.74
CA GLU A 6 6.99 -20.31 2.20
C GLU A 6 6.34 -19.72 3.45
N THR A 7 5.05 -19.40 3.34
CA THR A 7 4.25 -18.92 4.46
C THR A 7 3.38 -20.07 4.95
N LYS A 8 3.37 -20.35 6.27
CA LYS A 8 2.61 -21.47 6.89
C LYS A 8 1.14 -21.59 6.45
N LYS A 9 0.48 -20.47 6.09
CA LYS A 9 -0.93 -20.43 5.66
C LYS A 9 -1.16 -20.40 4.14
N ASN A 10 -0.22 -19.89 3.36
CA ASN A 10 -0.46 -19.53 1.95
C ASN A 10 0.52 -20.16 0.95
N GLY A 11 1.40 -21.07 1.40
CA GLY A 11 2.38 -21.75 0.55
C GLY A 11 3.49 -20.83 0.02
N ARG A 12 4.10 -21.21 -1.11
CA ARG A 12 5.17 -20.44 -1.78
C ARG A 12 4.63 -19.16 -2.39
N GLN A 13 5.08 -18.03 -1.87
CA GLN A 13 4.76 -16.71 -2.42
C GLN A 13 6.00 -16.05 -3.02
N LYS A 14 5.84 -15.49 -4.22
CA LYS A 14 6.85 -14.61 -4.82
C LYS A 14 6.90 -13.31 -4.03
N ARG A 15 8.03 -13.02 -3.40
CA ARG A 15 8.30 -11.78 -2.69
C ARG A 15 9.25 -10.93 -3.49
N ASN A 16 8.82 -9.71 -3.84
CA ASN A 16 9.70 -8.74 -4.46
C ASN A 16 10.36 -7.90 -3.35
N ARG A 17 11.65 -8.17 -3.11
CA ARG A 17 12.41 -7.52 -2.03
C ARG A 17 12.50 -6.00 -2.21
N SER A 18 12.64 -5.55 -3.46
CA SER A 18 12.67 -4.14 -3.81
C SER A 18 11.33 -3.43 -3.53
N LEU A 19 10.20 -4.08 -3.85
CA LEU A 19 8.87 -3.57 -3.50
C LEU A 19 8.70 -3.48 -1.98
N GLN A 20 9.18 -4.47 -1.24
CA GLN A 20 9.09 -4.43 0.22
C GLN A 20 9.92 -3.29 0.80
N HIS A 21 11.17 -3.10 0.35
CA HIS A 21 11.99 -1.97 0.78
C HIS A 21 11.32 -0.63 0.45
N PHE A 22 10.70 -0.51 -0.72
CA PHE A 22 9.94 0.68 -1.12
C PHE A 22 8.73 0.92 -0.20
N GLN A 23 7.96 -0.13 0.13
CA GLN A 23 6.87 -0.04 1.09
C GLN A 23 7.36 0.33 2.50
N SER A 24 8.49 -0.24 2.93
CA SER A 24 9.12 0.10 4.20
C SER A 24 9.50 1.58 4.24
N TYR A 25 10.09 2.12 3.16
CA TYR A 25 10.46 3.53 3.05
C TYR A 25 9.24 4.46 3.24
N LEU A 26 8.09 4.08 2.68
CA LEU A 26 6.83 4.81 2.85
C LEU A 26 6.11 4.55 4.19
N GLY A 27 6.76 3.85 5.12
CA GLY A 27 6.23 3.57 6.46
C GLY A 27 5.10 2.53 6.48
N LEU A 28 4.99 1.69 5.45
CA LEU A 28 3.96 0.64 5.31
C LEU A 28 4.46 -0.76 5.68
N SER A 29 5.68 -0.88 6.19
CA SER A 29 6.20 -2.15 6.72
C SER A 29 5.52 -2.55 8.03
N ARG A 30 5.35 -3.85 8.21
CA ARG A 30 4.89 -4.44 9.47
C ARG A 30 6.04 -5.24 10.08
N GLN A 31 6.22 -5.09 11.38
CA GLN A 31 7.12 -5.90 12.19
C GLN A 31 6.26 -6.75 13.13
N VAL A 32 6.56 -8.04 13.20
CA VAL A 32 5.99 -8.94 14.19
C VAL A 32 6.92 -8.90 15.39
N GLU A 33 6.39 -8.46 16.52
CA GLU A 33 7.03 -8.59 17.82
C GLU A 33 6.42 -9.82 18.50
N GLN A 34 7.26 -10.78 18.88
CA GLN A 34 6.83 -11.97 19.61
C GLN A 34 7.38 -11.90 21.02
N SER A 35 6.49 -12.01 22.02
CA SER A 35 6.86 -12.10 23.43
C SER A 35 6.10 -13.26 24.06
N GLY A 36 6.83 -14.34 24.37
CA GLY A 36 6.24 -15.63 24.72
C GLY A 36 5.28 -16.12 23.63
N ASP A 37 4.05 -16.44 24.01
CA ASP A 37 2.99 -16.91 23.13
C ASP A 37 2.20 -15.79 22.41
N LYS A 38 2.51 -14.51 22.69
CA LYS A 38 1.80 -13.38 22.09
C LYS A 38 2.57 -12.83 20.90
N GLU A 39 1.96 -12.88 19.72
CA GLU A 39 2.40 -12.16 18.53
C GLU A 39 1.67 -10.82 18.42
N ASN A 40 2.43 -9.73 18.25
CA ASN A 40 1.89 -8.39 18.06
C ASN A 40 2.41 -7.81 16.74
N ILE A 41 1.50 -7.29 15.92
CA ILE A 41 1.86 -6.72 14.61
C ILE A 41 1.91 -5.20 14.77
N ARG A 42 3.11 -4.64 14.70
CA ARG A 42 3.33 -3.20 14.76
C ARG A 42 3.73 -2.64 13.41
N TRP A 43 3.38 -1.39 13.18
CA TRP A 43 3.89 -0.65 12.04
C TRP A 43 5.34 -0.26 12.28
N PHE A 44 6.19 -0.58 11.31
CA PHE A 44 7.62 -0.29 11.35
C PHE A 44 7.95 0.90 10.45
N ASN A 45 9.04 1.60 10.77
CA ASN A 45 9.57 2.77 10.05
C ASN A 45 8.73 4.07 10.21
N SER A 46 9.13 5.13 9.50
CA SER A 46 8.68 6.52 9.68
C SER A 46 7.16 6.70 9.79
N LYS A 47 6.69 7.04 11.00
CA LYS A 47 5.30 7.44 11.28
C LYS A 47 4.93 8.69 10.48
N MET A 48 5.86 9.65 10.37
CA MET A 48 5.64 10.90 9.64
C MET A 48 5.37 10.62 8.16
N MET A 49 6.20 9.80 7.52
CA MET A 49 6.02 9.46 6.10
C MET A 49 4.68 8.76 5.87
N ARG A 50 4.33 7.80 6.73
CA ARG A 50 3.03 7.10 6.66
C ARG A 50 1.86 8.06 6.76
N SER A 51 1.90 9.01 7.70
CA SER A 51 0.86 10.02 7.88
C SER A 51 0.72 10.91 6.65
N HIS A 52 1.84 11.41 6.09
CA HIS A 52 1.81 12.23 4.88
C HIS A 52 1.26 11.46 3.68
N TYR A 53 1.67 10.20 3.52
CA TYR A 53 1.19 9.36 2.43
C TYR A 53 -0.31 9.03 2.57
N TYR A 54 -0.77 8.80 3.79
CA TYR A 54 -2.19 8.66 4.10
C TYR A 54 -2.97 9.94 3.75
N ILE A 55 -2.49 11.10 4.18
CA ILE A 55 -3.11 12.40 3.90
C ILE A 55 -3.16 12.65 2.39
N TRP A 56 -2.08 12.34 1.65
CA TRP A 56 -2.05 12.47 0.20
C TRP A 56 -3.13 11.63 -0.48
N CYS A 57 -3.31 10.36 -0.09
CA CYS A 57 -4.40 9.53 -0.61
C CYS A 57 -5.78 10.15 -0.30
N LEU A 58 -5.96 10.65 0.92
CA LEU A 58 -7.21 11.27 1.37
C LEU A 58 -7.53 12.57 0.62
N SER A 59 -6.54 13.42 0.37
CA SER A 59 -6.72 14.73 -0.26
C SER A 59 -6.73 14.67 -1.79
N SER A 60 -6.00 13.73 -2.39
CA SER A 60 -5.76 13.71 -3.84
C SER A 60 -6.59 12.65 -4.56
N ILE A 61 -6.95 11.54 -3.89
CA ILE A 61 -7.64 10.40 -4.53
C ILE A 61 -9.08 10.26 -4.03
N CYS A 62 -9.30 10.31 -2.73
CA CYS A 62 -10.63 10.10 -2.15
C CYS A 62 -11.71 11.12 -2.57
N PRO A 63 -11.40 12.39 -2.94
CA PRO A 63 -12.43 13.31 -3.42
C PRO A 63 -13.10 12.81 -4.70
N LYS A 64 -14.30 13.34 -4.99
CA LYS A 64 -14.96 13.12 -6.28
C LYS A 64 -14.32 14.03 -7.36
N PRO A 65 -14.36 13.63 -8.64
CA PRO A 65 -14.01 14.53 -9.74
C PRO A 65 -14.82 15.85 -9.66
N PRO A 66 -14.24 17.01 -10.02
CA PRO A 66 -12.94 17.21 -10.68
C PRO A 66 -11.74 17.35 -9.71
N LYS A 67 -11.96 17.38 -8.39
CA LYS A 67 -10.88 17.60 -7.40
C LYS A 67 -9.89 16.43 -7.31
N ARG A 68 -10.32 15.25 -7.75
CA ARG A 68 -9.49 14.04 -7.79
C ARG A 68 -8.37 14.19 -8.82
N LEU A 69 -7.18 13.70 -8.50
CA LEU A 69 -6.03 13.66 -9.39
C LEU A 69 -6.41 13.08 -10.78
N ASN A 70 -6.26 13.89 -11.83
CA ASN A 70 -6.64 13.52 -13.22
C ASN A 70 -5.46 12.93 -14.01
N THR A 71 -4.74 12.00 -13.41
CA THR A 71 -3.71 11.20 -14.10
C THR A 71 -4.23 9.78 -14.31
N GLU A 72 -3.58 8.97 -15.15
CA GLU A 72 -3.96 7.55 -15.31
C GLU A 72 -3.92 6.78 -13.98
N ILE A 73 -2.93 7.08 -13.14
CA ILE A 73 -2.81 6.50 -11.79
C ILE A 73 -3.94 7.02 -10.91
N GLY A 74 -4.23 8.32 -10.95
CA GLY A 74 -5.36 8.91 -10.24
C GLY A 74 -6.70 8.27 -10.60
N LYS A 75 -6.91 7.95 -11.89
CA LYS A 75 -8.08 7.21 -12.37
C LYS A 75 -8.12 5.77 -11.85
N LYS A 76 -7.01 5.03 -11.92
CA LYS A 76 -6.91 3.65 -11.39
C LYS A 76 -7.16 3.60 -9.87
N LEU A 77 -6.55 4.52 -9.12
CA LEU A 77 -6.72 4.65 -7.68
C LEU A 77 -8.14 5.09 -7.29
N GLY A 78 -8.69 6.06 -8.02
CA GLY A 78 -10.07 6.52 -7.86
C GLY A 78 -11.07 5.39 -8.07
N LYS A 79 -10.94 4.63 -9.16
CA LYS A 79 -11.78 3.45 -9.41
C LYS A 79 -11.68 2.42 -8.29
N LYS A 80 -10.47 2.18 -7.76
CA LYS A 80 -10.30 1.27 -6.62
C LYS A 80 -10.98 1.78 -5.35
N TRP A 81 -10.91 3.09 -5.09
CA TRP A 81 -11.57 3.74 -3.97
C TRP A 81 -13.10 3.66 -4.09
N ASP A 82 -13.64 3.98 -5.26
CA ASP A 82 -15.07 3.93 -5.53
C ASP A 82 -15.59 2.48 -5.37
N ASN A 83 -14.85 1.48 -5.88
CA ASN A 83 -15.19 0.07 -5.65
C ASN A 83 -15.23 -0.32 -4.16
N PHE A 84 -14.34 0.22 -3.31
CA PHE A 84 -14.39 -0.05 -1.87
C PHE A 84 -15.66 0.51 -1.22
N LYS A 85 -16.14 1.66 -1.71
CA LYS A 85 -17.39 2.29 -1.25
C LYS A 85 -18.60 1.50 -1.71
N ASP A 86 -18.66 1.16 -3.00
CA ASP A 86 -19.81 0.53 -3.62
C ASP A 86 -20.00 -0.91 -3.12
N ALA A 87 -18.91 -1.70 -3.10
CA ALA A 87 -18.96 -3.09 -2.68
C ALA A 87 -18.92 -3.26 -1.14
N LYS A 88 -18.89 -2.17 -0.36
CA LYS A 88 -18.75 -2.15 1.11
C LYS A 88 -17.60 -3.02 1.65
N GLN A 89 -16.58 -3.29 0.81
CA GLN A 89 -15.48 -4.21 1.11
C GLN A 89 -14.57 -3.72 2.26
N ALA A 90 -14.43 -2.41 2.41
CA ALA A 90 -13.64 -1.79 3.47
C ALA A 90 -14.22 -0.42 3.82
N LYS A 91 -14.16 -0.03 5.10
CA LYS A 91 -14.73 1.24 5.59
C LYS A 91 -13.66 2.14 6.21
N GLY A 92 -13.84 3.44 6.01
CA GLY A 92 -13.05 4.50 6.67
C GLY A 92 -11.54 4.31 6.52
N LYS A 93 -10.86 4.20 7.67
CA LYS A 93 -9.40 4.09 7.76
C LYS A 93 -8.84 2.84 7.08
N ASP A 94 -9.54 1.70 7.17
CA ASP A 94 -9.08 0.44 6.55
C ASP A 94 -9.07 0.54 5.03
N ALA A 95 -10.10 1.16 4.43
CA ALA A 95 -10.16 1.37 2.99
C ALA A 95 -9.00 2.26 2.49
N ILE A 96 -8.68 3.32 3.22
CA ILE A 96 -7.57 4.21 2.87
C ILE A 96 -6.23 3.49 3.04
N MET A 97 -6.05 2.68 4.08
CA MET A 97 -4.85 1.86 4.23
C MET A 97 -4.69 0.83 3.10
N ARG A 98 -5.76 0.18 2.66
CA ARG A 98 -5.70 -0.71 1.48
C ARG A 98 -5.36 0.06 0.21
N LEU A 99 -5.88 1.28 0.09
CA LEU A 99 -5.57 2.18 -1.02
C LEU A 99 -4.09 2.60 -1.02
N THR A 100 -3.49 2.92 0.12
CA THR A 100 -2.06 3.27 0.21
C THR A 100 -1.16 2.11 -0.21
N PHE A 101 -1.49 0.87 0.17
CA PHE A 101 -0.80 -0.34 -0.32
C PHE A 101 -0.96 -0.56 -1.83
N TYR A 102 -2.13 -0.27 -2.39
CA TYR A 102 -2.34 -0.39 -3.82
C TYR A 102 -1.59 0.70 -4.60
N ALA A 103 -1.63 1.95 -4.12
CA ALA A 103 -0.89 3.06 -4.67
C ALA A 103 0.63 2.83 -4.64
N THR A 104 1.16 2.23 -3.58
CA THR A 104 2.60 1.91 -3.53
C THR A 104 3.01 0.91 -4.61
N ARG A 105 2.17 -0.08 -4.88
CA ARG A 105 2.44 -1.06 -5.95
C ARG A 105 2.43 -0.41 -7.33
N LEU A 106 1.48 0.49 -7.58
CA LEU A 106 1.40 1.22 -8.86
C LEU A 106 2.60 2.16 -9.05
N LEU A 107 2.96 2.92 -8.01
CA LEU A 107 4.13 3.80 -8.05
C LEU A 107 5.42 3.02 -8.27
N PHE A 108 5.60 1.91 -7.56
CA PHE A 108 6.77 1.05 -7.74
C PHE A 108 6.85 0.48 -9.15
N GLN A 109 5.72 0.06 -9.72
CA GLN A 109 5.68 -0.45 -11.10
C GLN A 109 6.03 0.65 -12.10
N GLN A 110 5.45 1.84 -11.96
CA GLN A 110 5.76 2.97 -12.83
C GLN A 110 7.24 3.37 -12.75
N LEU A 111 7.81 3.42 -11.55
CA LEU A 111 9.24 3.68 -11.35
C LEU A 111 10.09 2.60 -12.03
N LYS A 112 9.72 1.33 -11.87
CA LYS A 112 10.44 0.23 -12.51
C LYS A 112 10.39 0.32 -14.04
N ASP A 113 9.24 0.67 -14.60
CA ASP A 113 9.04 0.78 -16.05
C ASP A 113 9.78 2.01 -16.63
N ASN A 114 9.93 3.08 -15.83
CA ASN A 114 10.64 4.31 -16.24
C ASN A 114 12.17 4.26 -16.02
N ILE A 115 12.68 3.45 -15.08
CA ILE A 115 14.12 3.33 -14.77
C ILE A 115 14.75 2.22 -15.63
N CYS A 116 14.41 2.17 -16.92
CA CYS A 116 15.10 1.28 -17.86
C CYS A 116 16.55 1.77 -18.03
N PHE A 117 17.50 1.05 -17.43
CA PHE A 117 18.91 1.04 -17.83
C PHE A 117 19.15 -0.19 -18.71
#